data_AF-A0A0M8MF52-F1
#
_entry.id   AF-A0A0M8MF52-F1
#
_cell.length_a   1.000
_cell.length_b   1.000
_cell.length_c   1.000
_cell.angle_alpha   90.00
_cell.angle_beta   90.00
_cell.angle_gamma   90.00
#
_symmetry.space_group_name_H-M   'P 1'
#
loop_
_entity.id
_entity.type
_entity.pdbx_description
1 polymer ?
#
loop_
_entity_poly.entity_id
_entity_poly.type
_entity_poly.pdbx_seq_one_letter_code
_entity_poly.pdbx_strand_id
1 'polypeptide(L)'
;MKFYLTKWYIQILIVMLICAICRLTLGIPYSTSFYISMGLPAMAVIASGIIGVVRLFKGQTIQGLLQIIISAGIGFAGLLFLSFHVMFYPYDNFAEGLTIPDNIELNIPKDTISEKPLATTGFEIYNGMQPGIYTYTATVTNLKKGMLYLKAYEVTQNTPLSAERVKHRSIIEIEDTGAPALYSLPEYFTIYEGDWGQYYAARFELWYLPAHGGKERKLVEKIYRTEGWMR
;
A
#
# COMPACT_ATOMS: atom_id res chain seq x y z
N MET A 1 41.69 -10.90 8.99
CA MET A 1 41.16 -11.01 10.37
C MET A 1 42.01 -10.29 11.42
N LYS A 2 43.36 -10.41 11.42
CA LYS A 2 44.23 -9.71 12.41
C LYS A 2 44.08 -8.18 12.44
N PHE A 3 43.98 -7.53 11.27
CA PHE A 3 43.81 -6.06 11.17
C PHE A 3 42.51 -5.54 11.80
N TYR A 4 41.44 -6.35 11.74
CA TYR A 4 40.14 -6.02 12.33
C TYR A 4 40.13 -6.07 13.86
N LEU A 5 41.08 -6.80 14.44
CA LEU A 5 41.20 -6.95 15.90
C LEU A 5 42.21 -5.95 16.49
N THR A 6 43.14 -5.41 15.69
CA THR A 6 44.15 -4.47 16.19
C THR A 6 43.60 -3.09 16.50
N LYS A 7 42.67 -2.54 15.70
CA LYS A 7 42.10 -1.21 15.95
C LYS A 7 40.61 -1.32 16.32
N TRP A 8 40.28 -0.97 17.56
CA TRP A 8 38.92 -1.10 18.11
C TRP A 8 37.87 -0.25 17.39
N TYR A 9 38.25 0.95 16.95
CA TYR A 9 37.34 1.89 16.29
C TYR A 9 36.93 1.48 14.87
N ILE A 10 37.65 0.56 14.20
CA ILE A 10 37.33 0.14 12.82
C ILE A 10 35.93 -0.48 12.75
N GLN A 11 35.54 -1.27 13.76
CA GLN A 11 34.22 -1.88 13.80
C GLN A 11 33.12 -0.82 13.92
N ILE A 12 33.35 0.22 14.71
CA ILE A 12 32.43 1.35 14.84
C ILE A 12 32.27 2.08 13.50
N LEU A 13 33.37 2.33 12.78
CA LEU A 13 33.32 2.95 11.45
C LEU A 13 32.50 2.10 10.45
N ILE A 14 32.63 0.78 10.51
CA ILE A 14 31.86 -0.14 9.65
C ILE A 14 30.37 -0.10 10.00
N VAL A 15 30.03 -0.15 11.29
CA VAL A 15 28.64 -0.02 11.73
C VAL A 15 28.05 1.30 11.21
N MET A 16 28.75 2.41 11.37
CA MET A 16 28.28 3.71 10.88
C MET A 16 28.12 3.73 9.35
N LEU A 17 29.04 3.12 8.60
CA LEU A 17 28.94 3.00 7.15
C LEU A 17 27.73 2.16 6.74
N ILE A 18 27.51 1.02 7.39
CA ILE A 18 26.33 0.16 7.16
C ILE A 18 25.05 0.95 7.44
N CYS A 19 24.97 1.64 8.59
CA CYS A 19 23.82 2.49 8.91
C CYS A 19 23.58 3.57 7.85
N ALA A 20 24.64 4.21 7.35
CA ALA A 20 24.54 5.24 6.32
C ALA A 20 24.02 4.68 4.97
N ILE A 21 24.54 3.53 4.53
CA ILE A 21 24.09 2.86 3.31
C ILE A 21 22.63 2.42 3.45
N CYS A 22 22.28 1.75 4.55
CA CYS A 22 20.91 1.30 4.82
C CYS A 22 19.93 2.48 4.91
N ARG A 23 20.38 3.65 5.39
CA ARG A 23 19.56 4.86 5.40
C ARG A 23 19.20 5.34 3.99
N LEU A 24 20.12 5.22 3.03
CA LEU A 24 19.87 5.61 1.64
C LEU A 24 18.88 4.66 0.96
N THR A 25 18.88 3.38 1.33
CA THR A 25 18.00 2.36 0.73
C THR A 25 16.57 2.36 1.29
N LEU A 26 16.31 2.97 2.46
CA LEU A 26 14.96 3.09 3.03
C LEU A 26 13.97 3.88 2.16
N GLY A 27 14.45 4.74 1.26
CA GLY A 27 13.61 5.49 0.32
C GLY A 27 13.15 4.69 -0.90
N ILE A 28 13.53 3.41 -1.00
CA ILE A 28 13.16 2.55 -2.11
C ILE A 28 11.87 1.80 -1.72
N PRO A 29 10.79 1.86 -2.52
CA PRO A 29 9.48 1.26 -2.22
C PRO A 29 9.45 -0.26 -2.48
N TYR A 30 10.37 -0.98 -1.84
CA TYR A 30 10.41 -2.45 -1.85
C TYR A 30 10.49 -2.94 -0.40
N SER A 31 9.64 -3.89 -0.03
CA SER A 31 9.65 -4.50 1.31
C SER A 31 11.02 -5.11 1.64
N THR A 32 11.66 -5.74 0.65
CA THR A 32 13.01 -6.31 0.81
C THR A 32 14.03 -5.24 1.18
N SER A 33 13.95 -4.06 0.55
CA SER A 33 14.82 -2.93 0.88
C SER A 33 14.60 -2.47 2.31
N PHE A 34 13.35 -2.38 2.76
CA PHE A 34 12.99 -2.06 4.14
C PHE A 34 13.60 -3.07 5.13
N TYR A 35 13.36 -4.37 4.95
CA TYR A 35 13.86 -5.40 5.86
C TYR A 35 15.39 -5.46 5.91
N ILE A 36 16.08 -5.32 4.77
CA ILE A 36 17.55 -5.28 4.73
C ILE A 36 18.06 -4.03 5.46
N SER A 37 17.47 -2.87 5.17
CA SER A 37 17.83 -1.60 5.79
C SER A 37 17.65 -1.61 7.30
N MET A 38 16.74 -2.46 7.80
CA MET A 38 16.48 -2.62 9.23
C MET A 38 17.33 -3.68 9.91
N GLY A 39 17.45 -4.86 9.30
CA GLY A 39 18.14 -6.00 9.89
C GLY A 39 19.66 -5.84 9.89
N LEU A 40 20.23 -5.33 8.79
CA LEU A 40 21.68 -5.29 8.63
C LEU A 40 22.38 -4.37 9.65
N PRO A 41 21.88 -3.14 9.96
CA PRO A 41 22.44 -2.31 11.02
C PRO A 41 22.36 -2.95 12.40
N ALA A 42 21.23 -3.60 12.73
CA ALA A 42 21.05 -4.29 14.00
C ALA A 42 22.08 -5.42 14.18
N MET A 43 22.27 -6.23 13.14
CA MET A 43 23.29 -7.29 13.13
C MET A 43 24.71 -6.74 13.26
N ALA A 44 25.01 -5.62 12.60
CA ALA A 44 26.32 -4.96 12.70
C ALA A 44 26.60 -4.43 14.11
N VAL A 45 25.60 -3.80 14.76
CA VAL A 45 25.69 -3.33 16.15
C VAL A 45 25.92 -4.49 17.12
N ILE A 46 25.16 -5.59 16.97
CA ILE A 46 25.31 -6.79 17.80
C ILE A 46 26.71 -7.39 17.63
N ALA A 47 27.17 -7.57 16.39
CA ALA A 47 28.51 -8.08 16.11
C ALA A 47 29.60 -7.19 16.72
N SER A 48 29.45 -5.86 16.64
CA SER A 48 30.36 -4.91 17.27
C SER A 48 30.36 -5.05 18.80
N GLY A 49 29.21 -5.24 19.43
CA GLY A 49 29.10 -5.49 20.87
C GLY A 49 29.80 -6.79 21.29
N ILE A 50 29.58 -7.89 20.56
CA ILE A 50 30.24 -9.18 20.80
C ILE A 50 31.76 -9.05 20.69
N ILE A 51 32.27 -8.34 19.68
CA ILE A 51 33.71 -8.09 19.53
C ILE A 51 34.24 -7.28 20.72
N GLY A 52 33.48 -6.31 21.22
CA GLY A 52 33.80 -5.57 22.43
C GLY A 52 33.95 -6.49 23.65
N VAL A 53 33.04 -7.44 23.83
CA VAL A 53 33.12 -8.47 24.90
C VAL A 53 34.36 -9.36 24.72
N VAL A 54 34.65 -9.81 23.49
CA VAL A 54 35.87 -10.59 23.20
C VAL A 54 37.15 -9.82 23.55
N ARG A 55 37.17 -8.49 23.37
CA ARG A 55 38.30 -7.64 23.78
C ARG A 55 38.48 -7.60 25.29
N LEU A 56 37.39 -7.60 26.07
CA LEU A 56 37.47 -7.68 27.54
C LEU A 56 38.17 -8.97 27.98
N PHE A 57 37.79 -10.11 27.40
CA PHE A 57 38.43 -11.40 27.71
C PHE A 57 39.91 -11.47 27.30
N LYS A 58 40.35 -10.63 26.37
CA LYS A 58 41.76 -10.51 25.96
C LYS A 58 42.56 -9.50 26.76
N GLY A 59 42.01 -8.96 27.85
CA GLY A 59 42.67 -7.96 28.71
C GLY A 59 42.70 -6.54 28.13
N GLN A 60 42.00 -6.27 27.01
CA GLN A 60 41.90 -4.93 26.42
C GLN A 60 40.71 -4.16 27.03
N THR A 61 40.69 -4.03 28.35
CA THR A 61 39.50 -3.60 29.13
C THR A 61 38.90 -2.28 28.66
N ILE A 62 39.72 -1.22 28.54
CA ILE A 62 39.25 0.12 28.15
C ILE A 62 38.67 0.09 26.73
N GLN A 63 39.35 -0.54 25.78
CA GLN A 63 38.91 -0.61 24.39
C GLN A 63 37.63 -1.44 24.23
N GLY A 64 37.53 -2.56 24.97
CA GLY A 64 36.33 -3.38 24.99
C GLY A 64 35.13 -2.62 25.56
N LEU A 65 35.30 -1.94 26.70
CA LEU A 65 34.25 -1.12 27.32
C LEU A 65 33.80 0.01 26.39
N LEU A 66 34.73 0.78 25.82
CA LEU A 66 34.41 1.85 24.86
C LEU A 66 33.63 1.31 23.66
N GLN A 67 34.06 0.18 23.09
CA GLN A 67 33.38 -0.43 21.95
C GLN A 67 31.96 -0.87 22.31
N ILE A 68 31.75 -1.47 23.48
CA ILE A 68 30.42 -1.87 23.96
C ILE A 68 29.52 -0.65 24.15
N ILE A 69 29.99 0.36 24.88
CA ILE A 69 29.22 1.57 25.19
C ILE A 69 28.83 2.30 23.90
N ILE A 70 29.77 2.47 22.97
CA ILE A 70 29.50 3.15 21.70
C ILE A 70 28.54 2.31 20.84
N SER A 71 28.70 0.99 20.79
CA SER A 71 27.78 0.12 20.04
C SER A 71 26.36 0.19 20.63
N ALA A 72 26.23 0.18 21.95
CA ALA A 72 24.94 0.34 22.63
C ALA A 72 24.32 1.72 22.34
N GLY A 73 25.13 2.79 22.36
CA GLY A 73 24.69 4.14 22.01
C GLY A 73 24.20 4.25 20.56
N ILE A 74 24.93 3.67 19.60
CA ILE A 74 24.51 3.60 18.20
C ILE A 74 23.23 2.78 18.06
N GLY A 75 23.13 1.64 18.74
CA GLY A 75 21.92 0.80 18.73
C GLY A 75 20.70 1.55 19.26
N PHE A 76 20.84 2.25 20.38
CA PHE A 76 19.77 3.05 20.96
C PHE A 76 19.35 4.21 20.05
N ALA A 77 20.32 4.97 19.51
CA ALA A 77 20.04 6.03 18.55
C ALA A 77 19.35 5.49 17.28
N GLY A 78 19.78 4.31 16.80
CA GLY A 78 19.17 3.61 15.69
C GLY A 78 17.73 3.19 15.96
N LEU A 79 17.41 2.72 17.17
CA LEU A 79 16.05 2.38 17.58
C LEU A 79 15.13 3.61 17.66
N LEU A 80 15.63 4.74 18.17
CA LEU A 80 14.86 6.00 18.18
C LEU A 80 14.59 6.48 16.76
N PHE A 81 15.61 6.47 15.91
CA PHE A 81 15.48 6.82 14.50
C PHE A 81 14.49 5.91 13.78
N LEU A 82 14.59 4.59 14.00
CA LEU A 82 13.66 3.61 13.45
C LEU A 82 12.22 3.90 13.86
N SER A 83 11.99 4.10 15.15
CA SER A 83 10.65 4.33 15.68
C SER A 83 10.02 5.56 15.03
N PHE A 84 10.81 6.63 14.86
CA PHE A 84 10.39 7.82 14.14
C PHE A 84 10.16 7.55 12.65
N HIS A 85 11.04 6.78 11.99
CA HIS A 85 10.89 6.52 10.56
C HIS A 85 9.68 5.63 10.24
N VAL A 86 9.45 4.56 11.00
CA VAL A 86 8.29 3.66 10.83
C VAL A 86 6.98 4.39 11.05
N MET A 87 6.94 5.37 11.96
CA MET A 87 5.76 6.22 12.15
C MET A 87 5.36 6.99 10.88
N PHE A 88 6.33 7.31 10.01
CA PHE A 88 6.10 8.04 8.76
C PHE A 88 6.47 7.21 7.53
N TYR A 89 6.51 5.88 7.65
CA TYR A 89 6.88 5.03 6.52
C TYR A 89 5.70 4.97 5.56
N PRO A 90 5.80 5.57 4.36
CA PRO A 90 4.63 5.89 3.54
C PRO A 90 4.15 4.71 2.69
N TYR A 91 4.97 3.66 2.58
CA TYR A 91 4.76 2.61 1.58
C TYR A 91 3.91 1.46 2.12
N ASP A 92 2.73 1.29 1.52
CA ASP A 92 2.00 0.03 1.54
C ASP A 92 2.54 -0.87 0.42
N ASN A 93 3.01 -2.07 0.78
CA ASN A 93 3.57 -3.03 -0.17
C ASN A 93 2.52 -3.99 -0.75
N PHE A 94 1.22 -3.72 -0.58
CA PHE A 94 0.14 -4.56 -1.11
C PHE A 94 0.31 -4.89 -2.60
N ALA A 95 0.71 -3.89 -3.40
CA ALA A 95 0.86 -4.06 -4.84
C ALA A 95 2.24 -4.59 -5.26
N GLU A 96 3.14 -4.85 -4.31
CA GLU A 96 4.47 -5.39 -4.59
C GLU A 96 4.36 -6.80 -5.20
N GLY A 97 4.90 -6.97 -6.40
CA GLY A 97 4.88 -8.24 -7.12
C GLY A 97 3.56 -8.57 -7.80
N LEU A 98 2.53 -7.72 -7.70
CA LEU A 98 1.34 -7.85 -8.54
C LEU A 98 1.68 -7.46 -9.98
N THR A 99 1.15 -8.22 -10.93
CA THR A 99 1.26 -7.94 -12.35
C THR A 99 -0.13 -7.84 -12.95
N ILE A 100 -0.28 -6.94 -13.92
CA ILE A 100 -1.51 -6.82 -14.71
C ILE A 100 -1.46 -7.93 -15.78
N PRO A 101 -2.41 -8.87 -15.83
CA PRO A 101 -2.43 -9.90 -16.86
C PRO A 101 -2.58 -9.29 -18.26
N ASP A 102 -1.88 -9.84 -19.26
CA ASP A 102 -1.92 -9.29 -20.64
C ASP A 102 -3.23 -9.60 -21.39
N ASN A 103 -4.04 -10.54 -20.89
CA ASN A 103 -5.22 -11.07 -21.55
C ASN A 103 -6.56 -10.54 -20.99
N ILE A 104 -6.54 -9.37 -20.36
CA ILE A 104 -7.73 -8.72 -19.82
C ILE A 104 -8.02 -7.37 -20.50
N GLU A 105 -9.30 -7.04 -20.66
CA GLU A 105 -9.71 -5.70 -21.08
C GLU A 105 -9.53 -4.73 -19.90
N LEU A 106 -8.39 -4.03 -19.91
CA LEU A 106 -8.03 -3.08 -18.88
C LEU A 106 -8.57 -1.68 -19.21
N ASN A 107 -9.48 -1.18 -18.39
CA ASN A 107 -10.00 0.17 -18.48
C ASN A 107 -9.12 1.13 -17.68
N ILE A 108 -9.08 2.39 -18.09
CA ILE A 108 -8.41 3.48 -17.35
C ILE A 108 -9.50 4.37 -16.76
N PRO A 109 -9.47 4.69 -15.45
CA PRO A 109 -10.36 5.69 -14.88
C PRO A 109 -10.24 7.02 -15.63
N LYS A 110 -11.37 7.65 -15.94
CA LYS A 110 -11.39 8.92 -16.67
C LYS A 110 -11.29 10.11 -15.70
N ASP A 111 -10.83 11.26 -16.16
CA ASP A 111 -10.74 12.46 -15.33
C ASP A 111 -12.02 13.32 -15.35
N THR A 112 -12.81 13.20 -16.43
CA THR A 112 -14.04 14.00 -16.63
C THR A 112 -15.26 13.10 -16.64
N ILE A 113 -16.23 13.43 -15.79
CA ILE A 113 -17.51 12.72 -15.70
C ILE A 113 -18.31 12.91 -17.00
N SER A 114 -18.78 11.81 -17.57
CA SER A 114 -19.72 11.87 -18.71
C SER A 114 -21.11 12.23 -18.21
N GLU A 115 -21.73 13.23 -18.83
CA GLU A 115 -23.14 13.59 -18.59
C GLU A 115 -24.12 12.76 -19.44
N LYS A 116 -23.60 11.96 -20.37
CA LYS A 116 -24.43 11.13 -21.26
C LYS A 116 -24.58 9.71 -20.70
N PRO A 117 -25.82 9.17 -20.66
CA PRO A 117 -26.04 7.77 -20.31
C PRO A 117 -25.40 6.85 -21.36
N LEU A 118 -24.95 5.68 -20.89
CA LEU A 118 -24.55 4.58 -21.76
C LEU A 118 -25.78 4.02 -22.49
N ALA A 119 -25.56 3.37 -23.63
CA ALA A 119 -26.65 2.73 -24.38
C ALA A 119 -27.32 1.58 -23.61
N THR A 120 -26.56 0.92 -22.74
CA THR A 120 -26.99 -0.24 -21.94
C THR A 120 -26.60 -0.07 -20.48
N THR A 121 -27.07 -0.97 -19.63
CA THR A 121 -26.65 -1.01 -18.22
C THR A 121 -25.13 -1.17 -18.12
N GLY A 122 -24.49 -0.28 -17.35
CA GLY A 122 -23.04 -0.13 -17.34
C GLY A 122 -22.60 0.90 -16.30
N PHE A 123 -21.31 0.97 -16.03
CA PHE A 123 -20.72 2.03 -15.22
C PHE A 123 -19.37 2.49 -15.77
N GLU A 124 -18.93 3.67 -15.33
CA GLU A 124 -17.61 4.21 -15.59
C GLU A 124 -17.01 4.72 -14.27
N ILE A 125 -15.73 4.41 -14.03
CA ILE A 125 -14.95 4.89 -12.89
C ILE A 125 -14.18 6.15 -13.31
N TYR A 126 -14.09 7.11 -12.41
CA TYR A 126 -13.37 8.37 -12.60
C TYR A 126 -12.38 8.62 -11.48
N ASN A 127 -11.27 9.27 -11.81
CA ASN A 127 -10.29 9.70 -10.82
C ASN A 127 -10.90 10.78 -9.92
N GLY A 128 -10.63 10.66 -8.62
CA GLY A 128 -10.94 11.69 -7.64
C GLY A 128 -9.86 12.75 -7.56
N MET A 129 -9.91 13.54 -6.49
CA MET A 129 -8.97 14.65 -6.24
C MET A 129 -7.51 14.20 -6.10
N GLN A 130 -7.29 12.93 -5.73
CA GLN A 130 -5.98 12.39 -5.42
C GLN A 130 -5.92 10.88 -5.77
N PRO A 131 -4.73 10.30 -6.02
CA PRO A 131 -4.62 8.90 -6.44
C PRO A 131 -5.16 7.93 -5.38
N GLY A 132 -5.87 6.87 -5.79
CA GLY A 132 -6.56 5.94 -4.88
C GLY A 132 -7.94 6.41 -4.40
N ILE A 133 -8.36 7.64 -4.74
CA ILE A 133 -9.71 8.15 -4.55
C ILE A 133 -10.43 8.14 -5.90
N TYR A 134 -11.67 7.66 -5.92
CA TYR A 134 -12.45 7.47 -7.13
C TYR A 134 -13.91 7.91 -6.94
N THR A 135 -14.57 8.19 -8.05
CA THR A 135 -16.03 8.29 -8.13
C THR A 135 -16.51 7.45 -9.32
N TYR A 136 -17.83 7.31 -9.49
CA TYR A 136 -18.37 6.57 -10.61
C TYR A 136 -19.73 7.11 -11.06
N THR A 137 -20.04 6.82 -12.32
CA THR A 137 -21.40 6.93 -12.85
C THR A 137 -21.90 5.55 -13.25
N ALA A 138 -23.19 5.32 -13.09
CA ALA A 138 -23.86 4.12 -13.57
C ALA A 138 -25.03 4.51 -14.46
N THR A 139 -25.15 3.85 -15.59
CA THR A 139 -26.38 3.84 -16.38
C THR A 139 -27.12 2.55 -16.10
N VAL A 140 -28.40 2.65 -15.79
CA VAL A 140 -29.27 1.48 -15.57
C VAL A 140 -30.56 1.60 -16.36
N THR A 141 -31.17 0.47 -16.70
CA THR A 141 -32.39 0.41 -17.50
C THR A 141 -33.32 -0.66 -16.92
N ASN A 142 -34.63 -0.37 -16.85
CA ASN A 142 -35.65 -1.32 -16.39
C ASN A 142 -35.43 -1.83 -14.96
N LEU A 143 -34.88 -0.98 -14.08
CA LEU A 143 -34.74 -1.26 -12.65
C LEU A 143 -35.82 -0.54 -11.85
N LYS A 144 -36.29 -1.21 -10.80
CA LYS A 144 -37.18 -0.62 -9.79
C LYS A 144 -36.37 0.15 -8.75
N LYS A 145 -37.05 0.97 -7.96
CA LYS A 145 -36.47 1.68 -6.83
C LYS A 145 -35.58 0.78 -5.97
N GLY A 146 -34.42 1.29 -5.61
CA GLY A 146 -33.42 0.54 -4.84
C GLY A 146 -32.10 1.27 -4.76
N MET A 147 -31.03 0.51 -4.53
CA MET A 147 -29.68 1.03 -4.37
C MET A 147 -28.73 0.34 -5.35
N LEU A 148 -27.83 1.13 -5.93
CA LEU A 148 -26.64 0.66 -6.63
C LEU A 148 -25.44 0.83 -5.71
N TYR A 149 -24.47 -0.07 -5.81
CA TYR A 149 -23.19 0.07 -5.12
C TYR A 149 -22.10 -0.76 -5.82
N LEU A 150 -20.85 -0.52 -5.48
CA LEU A 150 -19.69 -1.23 -6.01
C LEU A 150 -19.12 -2.25 -5.02
N LYS A 151 -18.61 -3.35 -5.56
CA LYS A 151 -17.59 -4.20 -4.90
C LYS A 151 -16.33 -4.15 -5.74
N ALA A 152 -15.16 -4.18 -5.10
CA ALA A 152 -13.87 -4.12 -5.79
C ALA A 152 -12.97 -5.28 -5.32
N TYR A 153 -12.26 -5.89 -6.27
CA TYR A 153 -11.37 -7.01 -6.02
C TYR A 153 -10.08 -6.84 -6.83
N GLU A 154 -8.94 -7.11 -6.23
CA GLU A 154 -7.69 -7.30 -6.98
C GLU A 154 -7.83 -8.55 -7.86
N VAL A 155 -7.39 -8.47 -9.12
CA VAL A 155 -7.71 -9.47 -10.15
C VAL A 155 -6.96 -10.79 -9.96
N THR A 156 -5.67 -10.76 -9.60
CA THR A 156 -4.81 -11.95 -9.62
C THR A 156 -5.07 -12.90 -8.46
N GLN A 157 -5.37 -12.36 -7.29
CA GLN A 157 -5.60 -13.09 -6.03
C GLN A 157 -7.08 -13.07 -5.61
N ASN A 158 -7.92 -12.29 -6.30
CA ASN A 158 -9.33 -12.08 -5.95
C ASN A 158 -9.51 -11.50 -4.53
N THR A 159 -8.53 -10.70 -4.09
CA THR A 159 -8.52 -10.08 -2.77
C THR A 159 -9.51 -8.92 -2.74
N PRO A 160 -10.47 -8.87 -1.81
CA PRO A 160 -11.43 -7.78 -1.74
C PRO A 160 -10.74 -6.48 -1.31
N LEU A 161 -11.00 -5.40 -2.05
CA LEU A 161 -10.39 -4.08 -1.85
C LEU A 161 -11.32 -3.19 -1.03
N SER A 162 -10.89 -2.81 0.17
CA SER A 162 -11.61 -1.86 1.03
C SER A 162 -13.10 -2.22 1.19
N ALA A 163 -13.40 -3.52 1.29
CA ALA A 163 -14.70 -4.14 1.01
C ALA A 163 -15.92 -3.40 1.60
N GLU A 164 -15.90 -3.20 2.92
CA GLU A 164 -16.99 -2.52 3.63
C GLU A 164 -17.10 -1.05 3.25
N ARG A 165 -15.94 -0.38 3.10
CA ARG A 165 -15.89 1.06 2.78
C ARG A 165 -16.34 1.32 1.35
N VAL A 166 -15.85 0.56 0.37
CA VAL A 166 -16.26 0.71 -1.03
C VAL A 166 -17.75 0.44 -1.14
N LYS A 167 -18.26 -0.66 -0.58
CA LYS A 167 -19.68 -0.97 -0.59
C LYS A 167 -20.53 0.18 -0.04
N HIS A 168 -20.18 0.72 1.12
CA HIS A 168 -20.98 1.76 1.77
C HIS A 168 -20.82 3.14 1.13
N ARG A 169 -19.61 3.52 0.71
CA ARG A 169 -19.30 4.85 0.13
C ARG A 169 -19.69 4.98 -1.33
N SER A 170 -19.96 3.87 -2.01
CA SER A 170 -20.40 3.86 -3.41
C SER A 170 -21.91 3.73 -3.57
N ILE A 171 -22.71 3.91 -2.52
CA ILE A 171 -24.16 3.76 -2.64
C ILE A 171 -24.76 4.92 -3.45
N ILE A 172 -25.56 4.57 -4.46
CA ILE A 172 -26.44 5.51 -5.18
C ILE A 172 -27.88 5.01 -5.07
N GLU A 173 -28.78 5.85 -4.58
CA GLU A 173 -30.21 5.58 -4.62
C GLU A 173 -30.77 5.80 -6.02
N ILE A 174 -31.58 4.86 -6.50
CA ILE A 174 -32.24 4.94 -7.80
C ILE A 174 -33.75 4.85 -7.64
N GLU A 175 -34.46 5.51 -8.54
CA GLU A 175 -35.91 5.42 -8.68
C GLU A 175 -36.28 4.41 -9.79
N ASP A 176 -37.58 4.20 -10.00
CA ASP A 176 -38.07 3.37 -11.10
C ASP A 176 -37.61 3.92 -12.46
N THR A 177 -36.92 3.09 -13.24
CA THR A 177 -36.40 3.43 -14.57
C THR A 177 -37.13 2.63 -15.65
N GLY A 178 -37.67 3.33 -16.67
CA GLY A 178 -38.25 2.72 -17.88
C GLY A 178 -37.35 2.82 -19.12
N ALA A 179 -36.32 3.65 -19.07
CA ALA A 179 -35.33 3.89 -20.12
C ALA A 179 -33.93 4.01 -19.46
N PRO A 180 -32.82 4.02 -20.25
CA PRO A 180 -31.49 4.24 -19.69
C PRO A 180 -31.41 5.56 -18.92
N ALA A 181 -31.15 5.48 -17.63
CA ALA A 181 -30.99 6.63 -16.74
C ALA A 181 -29.58 6.64 -16.16
N LEU A 182 -28.93 7.81 -16.21
CA LEU A 182 -27.61 8.06 -15.65
C LEU A 182 -27.72 8.49 -14.18
N TYR A 183 -26.93 7.84 -13.34
CA TYR A 183 -26.76 8.17 -11.93
C TYR A 183 -25.29 8.41 -11.65
N SER A 184 -24.98 9.43 -10.86
CA SER A 184 -23.62 9.78 -10.46
C SER A 184 -23.49 9.67 -8.95
N LEU A 185 -22.37 9.11 -8.49
CA LEU A 185 -22.07 9.10 -7.06
C LEU A 185 -21.81 10.54 -6.59
N PRO A 186 -22.51 11.04 -5.56
CA PRO A 186 -22.35 12.43 -5.11
C PRO A 186 -21.03 12.65 -4.37
N GLU A 187 -20.47 11.61 -3.77
CA GLU A 187 -19.20 11.63 -3.06
C GLU A 187 -18.13 10.77 -3.76
N TYR A 188 -16.97 10.63 -3.12
CA TYR A 188 -15.91 9.74 -3.54
C TYR A 188 -15.85 8.49 -2.65
N PHE A 189 -15.26 7.43 -3.17
CA PHE A 189 -14.81 6.29 -2.39
C PHE A 189 -13.30 6.13 -2.53
N THR A 190 -12.68 5.40 -1.61
CA THR A 190 -11.23 5.25 -1.53
C THR A 190 -10.87 3.77 -1.53
N ILE A 191 -9.87 3.40 -2.34
CA ILE A 191 -9.19 2.10 -2.26
C ILE A 191 -7.92 2.32 -1.45
N TYR A 192 -7.75 1.59 -0.35
CA TYR A 192 -6.60 1.76 0.55
C TYR A 192 -5.49 0.74 0.34
N GLU A 193 -5.76 -0.32 -0.40
CA GLU A 193 -4.79 -1.36 -0.66
C GLU A 193 -3.78 -0.88 -1.69
N GLY A 194 -2.52 -0.74 -1.27
CA GLY A 194 -1.43 -0.24 -2.10
C GLY A 194 -1.15 1.24 -1.87
N ASP A 195 -0.23 1.77 -2.66
CA ASP A 195 0.25 3.14 -2.51
C ASP A 195 0.28 3.85 -3.87
N TRP A 196 0.47 5.16 -3.83
CA TRP A 196 0.57 6.00 -5.01
C TRP A 196 1.69 5.52 -5.96
N GLY A 197 1.37 5.46 -7.24
CA GLY A 197 2.26 4.99 -8.30
C GLY A 197 2.38 3.47 -8.41
N GLN A 198 1.79 2.71 -7.48
CA GLN A 198 1.79 1.25 -7.53
C GLN A 198 0.48 0.73 -8.16
N TYR A 199 0.50 0.58 -9.48
CA TYR A 199 -0.68 0.17 -10.23
C TYR A 199 -0.89 -1.34 -10.26
N TYR A 200 -2.14 -1.75 -10.11
CA TYR A 200 -2.58 -3.13 -10.30
C TYR A 200 -3.96 -3.17 -10.98
N ALA A 201 -4.38 -4.36 -11.39
CA ALA A 201 -5.69 -4.57 -11.99
C ALA A 201 -6.74 -4.84 -10.91
N ALA A 202 -7.82 -4.05 -10.91
CA ALA A 202 -8.95 -4.21 -10.01
C ALA A 202 -10.24 -4.47 -10.79
N ARG A 203 -10.95 -5.55 -10.46
CA ARG A 203 -12.30 -5.83 -10.95
C ARG A 203 -13.30 -5.07 -10.09
N PHE A 204 -13.99 -4.12 -10.70
CA PHE A 204 -15.13 -3.45 -10.11
C PHE A 204 -16.42 -4.14 -10.56
N GLU A 205 -17.30 -4.40 -9.62
CA GLU A 205 -18.60 -5.01 -9.86
C GLU A 205 -19.69 -4.04 -9.44
N LEU A 206 -20.63 -3.75 -10.33
CA LEU A 206 -21.82 -2.97 -10.02
C LEU A 206 -22.92 -3.91 -9.53
N TRP A 207 -23.42 -3.66 -8.34
CA TRP A 207 -24.45 -4.43 -7.67
C TRP A 207 -25.71 -3.61 -7.48
N TYR A 208 -26.85 -4.29 -7.48
CA TYR A 208 -28.17 -3.71 -7.24
C TYR A 208 -28.88 -4.42 -6.08
N LEU A 209 -29.43 -3.64 -5.17
CA LEU A 209 -30.25 -4.08 -4.05
C LEU A 209 -31.66 -3.44 -4.15
N PRO A 210 -32.72 -4.23 -4.39
CA PRO A 210 -34.09 -3.71 -4.45
C PRO A 210 -34.59 -3.18 -3.11
N ALA A 211 -35.35 -2.08 -3.10
CA ALA A 211 -35.87 -1.47 -1.86
C ALA A 211 -36.86 -2.38 -1.08
N HIS A 212 -37.63 -3.22 -1.77
CA HIS A 212 -38.71 -4.03 -1.18
C HIS A 212 -38.30 -5.49 -0.92
N GLY A 213 -37.13 -5.72 -0.31
CA GLY A 213 -36.74 -7.03 0.21
C GLY A 213 -36.31 -8.07 -0.85
N GLY A 214 -35.91 -7.62 -2.04
CA GLY A 214 -35.33 -8.50 -3.05
C GLY A 214 -33.88 -8.87 -2.76
N LYS A 215 -33.38 -9.93 -3.40
CA LYS A 215 -31.97 -10.33 -3.29
C LYS A 215 -31.07 -9.35 -4.04
N GLU A 216 -29.92 -9.02 -3.46
CA GLU A 216 -28.88 -8.30 -4.19
C GLU A 216 -28.40 -9.12 -5.38
N ARG A 217 -28.05 -8.45 -6.48
CA ARG A 217 -27.52 -9.09 -7.68
C ARG A 217 -26.47 -8.22 -8.36
N LYS A 218 -25.46 -8.85 -8.94
CA LYS A 218 -24.50 -8.20 -9.83
C LYS A 218 -25.18 -7.84 -11.14
N LEU A 219 -24.97 -6.62 -11.61
CA LEU A 219 -25.46 -6.14 -12.90
C LEU A 219 -24.41 -6.33 -13.99
N VAL A 220 -23.17 -5.90 -13.72
CA VAL A 220 -22.06 -5.87 -14.68
C VAL A 220 -20.74 -5.74 -13.91
N GLU A 221 -19.63 -6.07 -14.56
CA GLU A 221 -18.28 -5.85 -14.05
C GLU A 221 -17.38 -5.28 -15.13
N LYS A 222 -16.33 -4.59 -14.69
CA LYS A 222 -15.24 -4.07 -15.53
C LYS A 222 -13.94 -4.12 -14.75
N ILE A 223 -12.83 -4.32 -15.45
CA ILE A 223 -11.50 -4.28 -14.85
C ILE A 223 -10.87 -2.94 -15.14
N TYR A 224 -10.33 -2.29 -14.11
CA TYR A 224 -9.65 -1.01 -14.18
C TYR A 224 -8.20 -1.11 -13.72
N ARG A 225 -7.35 -0.27 -14.31
CA ARG A 225 -6.03 0.06 -13.75
C ARG A 225 -6.25 0.96 -12.54
N THR A 226 -5.87 0.49 -11.36
CA THR A 226 -6.15 1.12 -10.08
C THR A 226 -4.87 1.20 -9.26
N GLU A 227 -4.84 2.13 -8.30
CA GLU A 227 -3.80 2.29 -7.29
C GLU A 227 -4.45 2.56 -5.93
N GLY A 228 -3.70 2.35 -4.85
CA GLY A 228 -4.18 2.60 -3.49
C GLY A 228 -3.95 4.03 -3.02
N TRP A 229 -4.67 4.44 -1.98
CA TRP A 229 -4.48 5.69 -1.26
C TRP A 229 -3.34 5.58 -0.25
N MET A 230 -2.37 6.49 -0.30
CA MET A 230 -1.27 6.54 0.68
C MET A 230 -1.79 6.64 2.13
N ARG A 231 -1.29 5.80 3.03
CA ARG A 231 -1.66 5.82 4.46
C ARG A 231 -0.58 6.42 5.34
#